data_AF-A0A662UL74-F1
#
_entry.id   AF-A0A662UL74-F1
#
_cell.length_a   1.000
_cell.length_b   1.000
_cell.length_c   1.000
_cell.angle_alpha   90.00
_cell.angle_beta   90.00
_cell.angle_gamma   90.00
#
_symmetry.space_group_name_H-M   'P 1'
#
loop_
_entity.id
_entity.type
_entity.pdbx_description
1 polymer ?
#
loop_
_entity_poly.entity_id
_entity_poly.type
_entity_poly.pdbx_seq_one_letter_code
_entity_poly.pdbx_strand_id
1 'polypeptide(L)' 'MELLKEITRIVGEAAGLLRDLVDDPSIGRITGVGASGDTTRKADTVVEEFIISELRRTGIRLCIVT' A
#
# COMPACT_ATOMS: atom_id res chain seq x y z
N MET A 1 -16.89 11.82 7.09
CA MET A 1 -17.45 10.46 6.86
C MET A 1 -17.10 9.91 5.48
N GLU A 2 -16.93 10.75 4.45
CA GLU A 2 -16.54 10.36 3.08
C GLU A 2 -15.11 9.79 3.00
N LEU A 3 -14.12 10.43 3.62
CA LEU A 3 -12.74 9.92 3.67
C LEU A 3 -12.63 8.51 4.28
N LEU A 4 -13.38 8.22 5.34
CA LEU A 4 -13.36 6.90 5.97
C LEU A 4 -13.92 5.81 5.05
N LYS A 5 -14.96 6.14 4.26
CA LYS A 5 -15.51 5.21 3.27
C LYS A 5 -14.50 4.93 2.16
N GLU A 6 -13.85 5.96 1.64
CA GLU A 6 -12.80 5.80 0.62
C GLU A 6 -11.61 4.99 1.14
N ILE A 7 -11.12 5.29 2.34
CA ILE A 7 -10.03 4.51 2.96
C ILE A 7 -10.45 3.04 3.11
N THR A 8 -11.67 2.78 3.57
CA THR A 8 -12.16 1.40 3.75
C THR A 8 -12.22 0.64 2.42
N ARG A 9 -12.68 1.30 1.35
CA ARG A 9 -12.67 0.75 -0.02
C ARG A 9 -11.25 0.43 -0.47
N ILE A 10 -10.34 1.40 -0.38
CA ILE A 10 -8.94 1.28 -0.82
C ILE A 10 -8.22 0.15 -0.06
N VAL A 11 -8.44 0.03 1.25
CA VAL A 11 -7.87 -1.06 2.06
C VAL A 11 -8.43 -2.42 1.61
N GLY A 12 -9.71 -2.50 1.27
CA GLY A 12 -10.32 -3.72 0.73
C GLY A 12 -9.69 -4.14 -0.61
N GLU A 13 -9.44 -3.18 -1.49
CA GLU A 13 -8.79 -3.41 -2.79
C GLU A 13 -7.32 -3.81 -2.63
N ALA A 14 -6.59 -3.16 -1.72
CA ALA A 14 -5.21 -3.50 -1.39
C ALA A 14 -5.09 -4.94 -0.85
N ALA A 15 -6.06 -5.37 -0.02
CA ALA A 15 -6.10 -6.75 0.46
C ALA A 15 -6.39 -7.76 -0.67
N GLY A 16 -7.20 -7.38 -1.67
CA GLY A 16 -7.39 -8.15 -2.89
C GLY A 16 -6.09 -8.29 -3.70
N LEU A 17 -5.41 -7.17 -3.94
CA LEU A 17 -4.12 -7.13 -4.63
C LEU A 17 -3.08 -8.04 -3.97
N LEU A 18 -2.94 -7.98 -2.64
CA LEU A 18 -2.02 -8.85 -1.90
C LEU A 18 -2.37 -10.32 -2.02
N ARG A 19 -3.67 -10.66 -2.05
CA ARG A 19 -4.13 -12.04 -2.22
C ARG A 19 -3.74 -12.58 -3.60
N ASP A 20 -3.88 -11.77 -4.64
CA ASP A 20 -3.52 -12.16 -6.01
C ASP A 20 -2.00 -12.35 -6.17
N LEU A 21 -1.20 -11.72 -5.31
CA LEU A 21 0.26 -11.82 -5.30
C LEU A 21 0.81 -12.87 -4.33
N VAL A 22 -0.04 -13.61 -3.60
CA VAL A 22 0.40 -14.53 -2.54
C VAL A 22 1.30 -15.65 -3.07
N ASP A 23 1.07 -16.07 -4.32
CA ASP A 23 1.83 -17.13 -4.99
C ASP A 23 3.08 -16.60 -5.73
N ASP A 24 3.31 -15.28 -5.76
CA ASP A 24 4.55 -14.71 -6.30
C ASP A 24 5.67 -14.81 -5.24
N PRO A 25 6.67 -15.71 -5.43
CA PRO A 25 7.74 -15.89 -4.45
C PRO A 25 8.62 -14.64 -4.28
N SER A 26 8.58 -13.69 -5.22
CA SER A 26 9.32 -12.44 -5.13
C SER A 26 8.68 -11.43 -4.19
N ILE A 27 7.40 -11.60 -3.81
CA ILE A 27 6.66 -10.61 -3.00
C ILE A 27 7.23 -10.50 -1.58
N GLY A 28 7.82 -11.58 -1.05
CA GLY A 28 8.50 -11.61 0.25
C GLY A 28 9.94 -11.09 0.22
N ARG A 29 10.49 -10.75 -0.97
CA ARG A 29 11.88 -10.30 -1.12
C ARG A 29 12.08 -8.97 -0.40
N ILE A 30 13.15 -8.89 0.38
CA ILE A 30 13.61 -7.65 1.02
C ILE A 30 14.11 -6.69 -0.06
N THR A 31 13.57 -5.47 -0.09
CA THR A 31 13.90 -4.39 -1.03
C THR A 31 14.61 -3.23 -0.35
N GLY A 32 14.52 -3.12 0.98
CA GLY A 32 15.18 -2.06 1.73
C GLY A 32 15.17 -2.28 3.24
N VAL A 33 15.82 -1.37 3.96
CA VAL A 33 15.79 -1.28 5.43
C VAL A 33 15.47 0.16 5.77
N GLY A 34 14.38 0.36 6.53
CA GLY A 34 13.94 1.67 6.99
C GLY A 34 14.90 2.28 8.02
N ALA A 35 14.75 3.58 8.29
CA ALA A 35 15.58 4.29 9.26
C ALA A 35 15.49 3.74 10.69
N SER A 36 14.39 3.06 11.02
CA SER A 36 14.16 2.35 12.28
C SER A 36 14.83 0.97 12.35
N GLY A 37 15.42 0.48 11.26
CA GLY A 37 15.94 -0.89 11.13
C GLY A 37 14.91 -1.90 10.65
N ASP A 38 13.67 -1.47 10.40
CA ASP A 38 12.62 -2.35 9.89
C ASP A 38 12.89 -2.77 8.44
N THR A 39 12.55 -4.00 8.12
CA THR A 39 12.79 -4.56 6.79
C THR A 39 11.62 -4.24 5.86
N THR A 40 11.90 -3.55 4.75
CA THR A 40 10.92 -3.33 3.67
C THR A 40 10.97 -4.51 2.71
N ARG A 41 9.82 -5.13 2.46
CA ARG A 41 9.63 -6.17 1.45
C ARG A 41 8.96 -5.59 0.21
N LYS A 42 9.07 -6.32 -0.90
CA LYS A 42 8.40 -5.96 -2.16
C LYS A 42 6.87 -5.80 -1.97
N ALA A 43 6.25 -6.64 -1.14
CA ALA A 43 4.84 -6.52 -0.76
C ALA A 43 4.49 -5.12 -0.22
N ASP A 44 5.33 -4.59 0.67
CA ASP A 44 5.11 -3.30 1.33
C ASP A 44 5.13 -2.18 0.29
N THR A 45 6.14 -2.17 -0.58
CA THR A 45 6.27 -1.18 -1.66
C THR A 45 5.08 -1.22 -2.63
N VAL A 46 4.68 -2.41 -3.08
CA VAL A 46 3.57 -2.56 -4.04
C VAL A 46 2.25 -2.04 -3.47
N VAL A 47 1.96 -2.37 -2.21
CA VAL A 47 0.73 -1.92 -1.56
C VAL A 47 0.76 -0.43 -1.27
N GLU A 48 1.90 0.10 -0.84
CA GLU A 48 2.06 1.53 -0.58
C GLU A 48 1.84 2.35 -1.86
N GLU A 49 2.50 1.97 -2.96
CA GLU A 49 2.32 2.64 -4.27
C GLU A 49 0.86 2.59 -4.74
N PHE A 50 0.19 1.45 -4.57
CA PHE A 50 -1.23 1.30 -4.89
C PHE A 50 -2.10 2.25 -4.06
N ILE A 51 -1.94 2.24 -2.73
CA ILE A 51 -2.73 3.08 -1.82
C ILE A 51 -2.50 4.56 -2.13
N ILE A 52 -1.26 4.99 -2.34
CA ILE A 52 -0.93 6.39 -2.69
C ILE A 52 -1.58 6.78 -4.01
N SER A 53 -1.53 5.91 -5.03
CA SER A 53 -2.19 6.14 -6.32
C SER A 53 -3.70 6.35 -6.15
N GLU A 54 -4.37 5.48 -5.39
CA GLU A 54 -5.81 5.59 -5.16
C GLU A 54 -6.18 6.82 -4.33
N LEU A 55 -5.44 7.12 -3.26
CA LEU A 55 -5.65 8.32 -2.44
C LEU A 55 -5.52 9.60 -3.28
N ARG A 56 -4.56 9.68 -4.20
CA ARG A 56 -4.40 10.81 -5.12
C ARG A 56 -5.58 10.99 -6.08
N ARG A 57 -6.30 9.90 -6.42
CA ARG A 57 -7.48 9.93 -7.29
C ARG A 57 -8.76 10.37 -6.58
N THR A 58 -8.80 10.35 -5.25
CA THR A 58 -9.98 10.77 -4.48
C THR A 58 -10.31 12.26 -4.59
N GLY A 59 -9.36 13.09 -5.03
CA GLY A 59 -9.51 14.56 -5.04
C GLY A 59 -9.47 15.19 -3.64
N ILE A 60 -9.25 14.40 -2.58
CA ILE A 60 -9.12 14.89 -1.20
C ILE A 60 -7.73 15.51 -1.03
N ARG A 61 -7.67 16.70 -0.40
CA ARG A 61 -6.39 17.31 -0.03
C ARG A 61 -5.75 16.52 1.10
N LEU A 62 -4.73 15.73 0.77
CA LEU A 62 -3.99 14.88 1.67
C LEU A 62 -2.51 15.28 1.67
N CYS A 63 -1.88 15.25 2.84
CA CYS A 63 -0.42 15.27 2.97
C CYS A 63 0.04 13.82 3.14
N ILE A 64 0.82 13.30 2.19
CA ILE A 64 1.36 11.94 2.22
C ILE A 64 2.86 12.06 2.50
N VAL A 65 3.33 11.37 3.54
CA VAL A 65 4.74 11.31 3.93
C VAL A 65 5.22 9.88 3.75
N THR A 66 6.25 9.69 2.93
CA THR A 66 6.87 8.41 2.57
C THR A 66 8.35 8.45 2.91
#